data_AF-G6FS09-F1
#
_entry.id   AF-G6FS09-F1
#
_cell.length_a   1.000
_cell.length_b   1.000
_cell.length_c   1.000
_cell.angle_alpha   90.00
_cell.angle_beta   90.00
_cell.angle_gamma   90.00
#
_symmetry.space_group_name_H-M   'P 1'
#
loop_
_entity.id
_entity.type
_entity.pdbx_description
1 polymer ?
#
loop_
_entity_poly.entity_id
_entity_poly.type
_entity_poly.pdbx_seq_one_letter_code
_entity_poly.pdbx_strand_id
1 'polypeptide(L)' 'MLEDKIQQAIADARAICSLYGTLSSECAAAWVTVEEIQAEAAHQKAGHMAFTKTSFEQYCAANPDAPECRIYYED' A
#
# COMPACT_ATOMS: atom_id res chain seq x y z
N MET A 1 -7.91 9.40 -8.17
CA MET A 1 -6.87 8.81 -7.30
C MET A 1 -7.19 7.34 -7.05
N LEU A 2 -6.29 6.55 -6.45
CA LEU A 2 -6.61 5.16 -6.09
C LEU A 2 -7.69 5.09 -5.00
N GLU A 3 -7.73 6.07 -4.09
CA GLU A 3 -8.85 6.30 -3.16
C GLU A 3 -10.22 6.35 -3.86
N ASP A 4 -10.37 7.14 -4.94
CA ASP A 4 -11.65 7.26 -5.64
C ASP A 4 -12.10 5.91 -6.23
N LYS A 5 -11.16 5.11 -6.72
CA LYS A 5 -11.43 3.76 -7.22
C LYS A 5 -11.85 2.82 -6.09
N ILE A 6 -11.24 2.93 -4.91
CA ILE A 6 -11.64 2.16 -3.72
C ILE A 6 -13.06 2.54 -3.32
N GLN A 7 -13.40 3.83 -3.27
CA GLN A 7 -14.75 4.28 -2.91
C GLN A 7 -15.80 3.80 -3.92
N GLN A 8 -15.49 3.84 -5.22
CA GLN A 8 -16.38 3.31 -6.25
C GLN A 8 -16.56 1.79 -6.09
N ALA A 9 -15.48 1.03 -5.91
CA ALA A 9 -15.57 -0.42 -5.72
C ALA A 9 -16.36 -0.81 -4.45
N ILE A 10 -16.24 -0.04 -3.37
CA ILE A 10 -17.06 -0.23 -2.17
C ILE A 10 -18.54 0.03 -2.45
N ALA A 11 -18.87 1.08 -3.20
CA ALA A 11 -20.24 1.38 -3.59
C ALA A 11 -20.83 0.26 -4.46
N ASP A 12 -20.05 -0.23 -5.42
CA ASP A 12 -20.44 -1.34 -6.31
C ASP A 12 -20.62 -2.64 -5.52
N ALA A 13 -19.71 -2.98 -4.60
CA ALA A 13 -19.84 -4.14 -3.74
C ALA A 13 -21.11 -4.08 -2.89
N ARG A 14 -21.42 -2.92 -2.29
CA ARG A 14 -22.67 -2.72 -1.53
C ARG A 14 -23.91 -2.89 -2.41
N ALA A 15 -23.89 -2.36 -3.63
CA ALA A 15 -24.99 -2.51 -4.57
C ALA A 15 -25.20 -3.97 -4.96
N ILE A 16 -24.13 -4.69 -5.30
CA ILE A 16 -24.17 -6.12 -5.64
C ILE A 16 -24.68 -6.95 -4.46
N CYS A 17 -24.15 -6.74 -3.25
CA CYS A 17 -24.64 -7.44 -2.06
C CYS A 17 -26.11 -7.14 -1.75
N SER A 18 -26.60 -5.94 -2.07
CA SER A 18 -28.02 -5.59 -1.91
C SER A 18 -28.91 -6.27 -2.94
N LEU A 19 -28.41 -6.53 -4.15
CA LEU A 19 -29.14 -7.19 -5.24
C LEU A 19 -29.15 -8.73 -5.11
N TYR A 20 -28.01 -9.32 -4.77
CA TYR A 20 -27.82 -10.78 -4.78
C TYR A 20 -27.85 -11.39 -3.36
N GLY A 21 -27.83 -10.56 -2.32
CA GLY A 21 -27.78 -10.97 -0.92
C GLY A 21 -26.35 -11.05 -0.39
N THR A 22 -26.20 -10.84 0.93
CA THR A 22 -24.89 -10.70 1.59
C THR A 22 -24.07 -11.99 1.64
N LEU A 23 -24.68 -13.14 1.43
CA LEU A 23 -24.01 -14.46 1.41
C LEU A 23 -23.86 -15.02 -0.02
N SER A 24 -24.17 -14.23 -1.05
CA SER A 24 -24.02 -14.65 -2.44
C SER A 24 -22.57 -14.68 -2.89
N SER A 25 -22.28 -15.52 -3.88
CA SER A 25 -20.97 -15.56 -4.56
C SER A 25 -20.61 -14.22 -5.19
N GLU A 26 -21.60 -13.50 -5.70
CA GLU A 26 -21.49 -12.21 -6.36
C GLU A 26 -21.07 -11.13 -5.37
N CYS A 27 -21.69 -11.11 -4.18
CA CYS A 27 -21.28 -10.23 -3.09
C CYS A 27 -19.84 -10.52 -2.65
N ALA A 28 -19.48 -11.80 -2.51
CA ALA A 28 -18.11 -12.19 -2.15
C ALA A 28 -17.09 -11.75 -3.21
N ALA A 29 -17.35 -11.99 -4.50
CA ALA A 29 -16.48 -11.59 -5.59
C ALA A 29 -16.31 -10.07 -5.69
N ALA A 30 -17.37 -9.30 -5.42
CA ALA A 30 -17.29 -7.84 -5.39
C ALA A 30 -16.39 -7.34 -4.25
N TRP A 31 -16.47 -7.96 -3.06
CA TRP A 31 -15.56 -7.63 -1.96
C TRP A 31 -14.12 -8.07 -2.20
N VAL A 32 -13.88 -9.20 -2.86
CA VAL A 32 -12.54 -9.59 -3.32
C VAL A 32 -11.95 -8.51 -4.22
N THR A 33 -12.75 -7.93 -5.12
CA THR A 33 -12.29 -6.82 -5.97
C THR A 33 -11.88 -5.59 -5.15
N VAL A 34 -12.64 -5.26 -4.09
CA VAL A 34 -12.28 -4.16 -3.16
C VAL A 34 -10.95 -4.46 -2.45
N GLU A 35 -10.77 -5.70 -1.97
CA GLU A 35 -9.56 -6.14 -1.28
C GLU A 35 -8.32 -5.99 -2.18
N GLU A 36 -8.39 -6.46 -3.42
CA GLU A 36 -7.27 -6.37 -4.37
C GLU A 36 -6.86 -4.92 -4.65
N ILE A 37 -7.83 -4.01 -4.83
CA ILE A 37 -7.54 -2.59 -5.06
C ILE A 37 -6.88 -1.97 -3.80
N GLN A 38 -7.32 -2.34 -2.61
CA GLN A 38 -6.71 -1.86 -1.37
C GLN A 38 -5.30 -2.43 -1.16
N ALA A 39 -5.08 -3.70 -1.52
CA ALA A 39 -3.76 -4.33 -1.46
C ALA A 39 -2.77 -3.62 -2.39
N GLU A 40 -3.17 -3.32 -3.63
CA GLU A 40 -2.36 -2.54 -4.56
C GLU A 40 -2.07 -1.12 -4.03
N ALA A 41 -3.05 -0.47 -3.39
CA ALA A 41 -2.84 0.84 -2.77
C ALA A 41 -1.81 0.81 -1.64
N ALA A 42 -1.89 -0.20 -0.79
CA ALA A 42 -0.92 -0.43 0.26
C ALA A 42 0.48 -0.72 -0.33
N HIS A 43 0.55 -1.53 -1.38
CA HIS A 43 1.81 -1.84 -2.07
C HIS A 43 2.45 -0.60 -2.70
N GLN A 44 1.69 0.22 -3.42
CA GLN A 44 2.18 1.48 -3.97
C GLN A 44 2.69 2.43 -2.89
N LYS A 45 1.96 2.55 -1.77
CA LYS A 45 2.37 3.37 -0.63
C LYS A 45 3.65 2.85 0.01
N ALA A 46 3.74 1.53 0.25
CA ALA A 46 4.94 0.89 0.81
C ALA A 46 6.15 1.06 -0.12
N GLY A 47 5.98 0.88 -1.43
CA GLY A 47 7.01 1.15 -2.43
C GLY A 47 7.48 2.61 -2.36
N HIS A 48 6.56 3.57 -2.32
CA HIS A 48 6.90 4.99 -2.18
C HIS A 48 7.71 5.28 -0.92
N MET A 49 7.34 4.66 0.21
CA MET A 49 8.08 4.79 1.46
C MET A 49 9.48 4.18 1.37
N ALA A 50 9.63 3.01 0.72
CA ALA A 50 10.92 2.37 0.54
C ALA A 50 11.89 3.18 -0.34
N PHE A 51 11.38 3.95 -1.31
CA PHE A 51 12.21 4.83 -2.15
C PHE A 51 12.49 6.19 -1.52
N THR A 52 11.73 6.59 -0.50
CA THR A 52 11.93 7.87 0.18
C THR A 52 12.98 7.69 1.26
N LYS A 53 14.25 7.98 0.92
CA LYS A 53 15.32 8.02 1.92
C LYS A 53 14.96 8.98 3.04
N THR A 54 15.06 8.52 4.27
CA THR A 54 14.97 9.35 5.46
C THR A 54 16.05 10.44 5.44
N SER A 55 15.84 11.51 6.20
CA SER A 55 16.85 12.57 6.35
C SER A 55 18.20 12.00 6.82
N PHE A 56 18.17 10.98 7.68
CA PHE A 56 19.37 10.29 8.15
C PHE A 56 20.06 9.51 7.02
N GLU A 57 19.33 8.71 6.24
CA GLU A 57 19.90 7.99 5.10
C GLU A 57 20.46 8.93 4.02
N GLN A 58 19.80 10.06 3.76
CA GLN A 58 20.30 11.08 2.86
C GLN A 58 21.60 11.70 3.39
N TYR A 59 21.63 12.03 4.68
CA TYR A 59 22.80 12.60 5.32
C TYR A 59 23.99 11.63 5.31
N CYS A 60 23.78 10.36 5.65
CA CYS A 60 24.84 9.35 5.61
C CYS A 60 25.31 9.01 4.20
N ALA A 61 24.44 9.08 3.20
CA ALA A 61 24.85 8.95 1.81
C ALA A 61 25.76 10.11 1.34
N ALA A 62 25.57 11.32 1.89
CA ALA A 62 26.41 12.48 1.58
C ALA A 62 27.67 12.60 2.47
N ASN A 63 27.64 12.03 3.68
CA ASN A 63 28.71 12.11 4.68
C ASN A 63 29.05 10.71 5.23
N PRO A 64 29.64 9.81 4.41
CA PRO A 64 29.90 8.43 4.83
C PRO A 64 30.87 8.30 6.01
N ASP A 65 31.79 9.26 6.16
CA ASP A 65 32.80 9.24 7.22
C ASP A 65 32.33 9.84 8.56
N ALA A 66 31.11 10.39 8.59
CA ALA A 66 30.52 10.93 9.82
C ALA A 66 30.41 9.82 10.88
N PRO A 67 30.70 10.12 12.17
CA PRO A 67 30.70 9.10 13.24
C PRO A 67 29.43 8.26 13.31
N GLU A 68 28.28 8.87 13.04
CA GLU A 68 26.94 8.26 13.02
C GLU A 68 26.65 7.40 11.77
N CYS A 69 27.48 7.48 10.73
CA CYS A 69 27.25 6.85 9.43
C CYS A 69 28.25 5.74 9.08
N ARG A 70 29.32 5.58 9.87
CA ARG A 70 30.34 4.56 9.61
C ARG A 70 29.75 3.16 9.78
N ILE A 71 29.84 2.39 8.70
CA ILE A 71 29.52 0.96 8.71
C ILE A 71 30.82 0.19 8.87
N TYR A 72 30.89 -0.62 9.93
CA TYR A 72 31.99 -1.54 10.16
C TYR A 72 31.55 -2.94 9.73
N TYR A 73 32.28 -3.53 8.81
CA TYR A 73 32.09 -4.93 8.45
C TYR A 73 32.96 -5.79 9.37
N GLU A 74 32.37 -6.82 9.96
CA GLU A 74 33.12 -7.88 10.65
C GLU A 74 33.29 -9.03 9.66
N ASP A 75 34.53 -9.46 9.41
CA ASP A 75 34.89 -10.59 8.54
C ASP A 75 34.71 -11.95 9.25
#